data_AF-K2BLY8-F1
#
_entry.id   AF-K2BLY8-F1
#
_cell.length_a   1.000
_cell.length_b   1.000
_cell.length_c   1.000
_cell.angle_alpha   90.00
_cell.angle_beta   90.00
_cell.angle_gamma   90.00
#
_symmetry.space_group_name_H-M   'P 1'
#
loop_
_entity.id
_entity.type
_entity.pdbx_description
1 polymer ?
#
loop_
_entity_poly.entity_id
_entity_poly.type
_entity_poly.pdbx_seq_one_letter_code
_entity_poly.pdbx_strand_id
1 'polypeptide(L)'
;TADYDTDGDGVGNTEDPDDDNDGYPDTEDIFSTNNSEWIDSDSDGTGNNADTDDDNDGVLDEVDEMPIDYNETLDTDLDGIGNNSDSDDDGDGINDEDEKETDPLQYDTDEDGFSDSEDAFSLDMEEWIDFDSDGIGDNADPDDDNDLVGDEEDPDDHNKGPIIDIDKDSFPIAFTNQDIMLTAEDSYDEDGQVEHYTWIIDGETVSVQPIYTATYLESGEKEVILTITDDKGESRTEAVTLRIHSKGFMLFLGFFILILLLLAFYIVFKYNPRAKAKEAPKKKIKVKKVKKL
;
A
#
# COMPACT_ATOMS: atom_id res chain seq x y z
N THR A 1 38.49 -49.04 -60.29
CA THR A 1 37.27 -49.39 -59.53
C THR A 1 36.15 -48.58 -60.14
N ALA A 2 34.96 -49.16 -60.30
CA ALA A 2 33.81 -48.34 -60.67
C ALA A 2 33.50 -47.44 -59.48
N ASP A 3 33.23 -46.17 -59.75
CA ASP A 3 32.64 -45.27 -58.75
C ASP A 3 31.20 -45.73 -58.50
N TYR A 4 30.77 -45.69 -57.25
CA TYR A 4 29.37 -45.95 -56.91
C TYR A 4 28.56 -44.67 -57.23
N ASP A 5 27.25 -44.82 -57.41
CA ASP A 5 26.29 -43.76 -57.74
C ASP A 5 25.05 -44.15 -56.94
N THR A 6 25.04 -43.75 -55.66
CA THR A 6 24.15 -44.27 -54.62
C THR A 6 22.72 -43.76 -54.81
N ASP A 7 22.55 -42.50 -55.20
CA ASP A 7 21.26 -41.87 -55.48
C ASP A 7 20.76 -42.06 -56.93
N GLY A 8 21.64 -42.42 -57.86
CA GLY A 8 21.32 -42.61 -59.27
C GLY A 8 21.15 -41.31 -60.07
N ASP A 9 21.73 -40.19 -59.62
CA ASP A 9 21.61 -38.90 -60.31
C ASP A 9 22.55 -38.77 -61.53
N GLY A 10 23.53 -39.67 -61.62
CA GLY A 10 24.50 -39.76 -62.70
C GLY A 10 25.84 -39.07 -62.43
N VAL A 11 26.05 -38.52 -61.24
CA VAL A 11 27.33 -38.21 -60.62
C VAL A 11 27.74 -39.42 -59.78
N GLY A 12 29.04 -39.70 -59.71
CA GLY A 12 29.53 -40.80 -58.89
C GLY A 12 29.94 -40.27 -57.52
N ASN A 13 29.80 -41.09 -56.48
CA ASN A 13 30.00 -40.70 -55.09
C ASN A 13 31.34 -39.99 -54.80
N THR A 14 32.38 -40.25 -55.60
CA THR A 14 33.66 -39.54 -55.40
C THR A 14 33.66 -38.07 -55.81
N GLU A 15 32.69 -37.65 -56.62
CA GLU A 15 32.54 -36.28 -57.14
C GLU A 15 31.16 -35.69 -56.83
N ASP A 16 30.29 -36.44 -56.17
CA ASP A 16 29.01 -35.98 -55.64
C ASP A 16 29.24 -35.30 -54.28
N PRO A 17 28.65 -34.13 -54.00
CA PRO A 17 28.66 -33.54 -52.67
C PRO A 17 27.57 -34.06 -51.73
N ASP A 18 26.60 -34.84 -52.23
CA ASP A 18 25.44 -35.39 -51.50
C ASP A 18 25.13 -36.77 -52.10
N ASP A 19 25.86 -37.78 -51.62
CA ASP A 19 25.96 -39.12 -52.19
C ASP A 19 24.61 -39.87 -52.26
N ASP A 20 23.63 -39.52 -51.43
CA ASP A 20 22.31 -40.16 -51.37
C ASP A 20 21.11 -39.23 -51.60
N ASN A 21 21.40 -37.95 -51.83
CA ASN A 21 20.48 -36.88 -52.23
C ASN A 21 19.34 -36.64 -51.22
N ASP A 22 19.62 -36.80 -49.93
CA ASP A 22 18.69 -36.51 -48.84
C ASP A 22 18.65 -35.01 -48.44
N GLY A 23 19.61 -34.23 -48.96
CA GLY A 23 19.71 -32.79 -48.75
C GLY A 23 20.77 -32.38 -47.71
N TYR A 24 21.44 -33.33 -47.06
CA TYR A 24 22.59 -33.10 -46.19
C TYR A 24 23.89 -33.43 -46.94
N PRO A 25 24.83 -32.47 -47.07
CA PRO A 25 26.08 -32.75 -47.76
C PRO A 25 26.93 -33.79 -47.03
N ASP A 26 27.68 -34.63 -47.75
CA ASP A 26 28.54 -35.69 -47.19
C ASP A 26 29.53 -35.22 -46.10
N THR A 27 29.86 -33.93 -46.11
CA THR A 27 30.76 -33.33 -45.11
C THR A 27 30.11 -33.09 -43.75
N GLU A 28 28.78 -33.07 -43.70
CA GLU A 28 27.94 -32.85 -42.52
C GLU A 28 27.05 -34.07 -42.22
N ASP A 29 26.97 -35.02 -43.15
CA ASP A 29 26.21 -36.27 -43.04
C ASP A 29 27.11 -37.44 -42.58
N ILE A 30 26.82 -37.99 -41.40
CA ILE A 30 27.54 -39.15 -40.84
C ILE A 30 27.23 -40.44 -41.63
N PHE A 31 26.08 -40.50 -42.29
CA PHE A 31 25.56 -41.63 -43.05
C PHE A 31 25.35 -41.33 -44.54
N SER A 32 26.31 -40.61 -45.18
CA SER A 32 26.40 -40.27 -46.63
C SER A 32 25.87 -41.24 -47.70
N THR A 33 25.53 -42.49 -47.42
CA THR A 33 24.94 -43.42 -48.42
C THR A 33 23.58 -43.97 -48.02
N ASN A 34 22.97 -43.41 -46.98
CA ASN A 34 21.67 -43.78 -46.44
C ASN A 34 20.79 -42.54 -46.29
N ASN A 35 20.00 -42.26 -47.34
CA ASN A 35 19.13 -41.09 -47.44
C ASN A 35 18.01 -40.93 -46.40
N SER A 36 18.00 -41.79 -45.38
CA SER A 36 17.06 -41.76 -44.27
C SER A 36 17.75 -41.39 -42.95
N GLU A 37 19.07 -41.16 -42.93
CA GLU A 37 19.85 -40.86 -41.73
C GLU A 37 20.94 -39.84 -42.05
N TRP A 38 21.18 -38.86 -41.15
CA TRP A 38 22.22 -37.84 -41.35
C TRP A 38 23.02 -37.49 -40.08
N ILE A 39 22.43 -37.65 -38.90
CA ILE A 39 23.03 -37.39 -37.57
C ILE A 39 23.05 -38.69 -36.75
N ASP A 40 24.07 -38.81 -35.89
CA ASP A 40 24.34 -39.87 -34.91
C ASP A 40 24.83 -39.17 -33.63
N SER A 41 23.89 -38.77 -32.76
CA SER A 41 24.13 -37.88 -31.62
C SER A 41 25.06 -38.51 -30.58
N ASP A 42 24.90 -39.80 -30.31
CA ASP A 42 25.70 -40.56 -29.33
C ASP A 42 26.89 -41.32 -29.94
N SER A 43 26.99 -41.36 -31.27
CA SER A 43 28.01 -42.10 -32.01
C SER A 43 27.99 -43.62 -31.78
N ASP A 44 26.81 -44.22 -31.56
CA ASP A 44 26.63 -45.67 -31.41
C ASP A 44 26.61 -46.42 -32.75
N GLY A 45 26.41 -45.68 -33.85
CA GLY A 45 26.37 -46.18 -35.22
C GLY A 45 24.96 -46.41 -35.77
N THR A 46 23.91 -46.10 -35.01
CA THR A 46 22.52 -45.97 -35.44
C THR A 46 22.24 -44.48 -35.65
N GLY A 47 21.58 -44.13 -36.76
CA GLY A 47 21.24 -42.72 -37.00
C GLY A 47 20.00 -42.33 -36.22
N ASN A 48 19.90 -41.06 -35.84
CA ASN A 48 18.83 -40.55 -34.98
C ASN A 48 17.40 -40.81 -35.50
N ASN A 49 17.19 -40.96 -36.82
CA ASN A 49 15.83 -41.26 -37.30
C ASN A 49 15.42 -42.73 -37.06
N ALA A 50 16.39 -43.61 -36.80
CA ALA A 50 16.19 -45.02 -36.49
C ALA A 50 16.52 -45.41 -35.04
N ASP A 51 17.30 -44.58 -34.34
CA ASP A 51 17.50 -44.70 -32.91
C ASP A 51 16.22 -44.35 -32.15
N THR A 52 16.14 -44.78 -30.91
CA THR A 52 15.03 -44.50 -29.99
C THR A 52 15.49 -43.86 -28.69
N ASP A 53 16.78 -43.60 -28.58
CA ASP A 53 17.53 -43.07 -27.43
C ASP A 53 18.77 -42.36 -28.02
N ASP A 54 18.52 -41.23 -28.69
CA ASP A 54 19.44 -40.51 -29.59
C ASP A 54 20.77 -40.11 -28.91
N ASP A 55 20.79 -39.91 -27.60
CA ASP A 55 21.98 -39.57 -26.82
C ASP A 55 22.48 -40.71 -25.91
N ASN A 56 21.79 -41.85 -25.89
CA ASN A 56 22.10 -43.06 -25.13
C ASN A 56 22.20 -42.81 -23.60
N ASP A 57 21.43 -41.87 -23.07
CA ASP A 57 21.37 -41.56 -21.65
C ASP A 57 20.49 -42.56 -20.84
N GLY A 58 19.64 -43.30 -21.57
CA GLY A 58 18.76 -44.34 -21.05
C GLY A 58 17.30 -43.93 -20.92
N VAL A 59 16.93 -42.72 -21.32
CA VAL A 59 15.56 -42.24 -21.54
C VAL A 59 15.26 -42.30 -23.05
N LEU A 60 14.05 -42.73 -23.42
CA LEU A 60 13.70 -42.85 -24.83
C LEU A 60 13.24 -41.50 -25.36
N ASP A 61 13.55 -41.16 -26.61
CA ASP A 61 13.22 -39.86 -27.24
C ASP A 61 11.72 -39.50 -27.14
N GLU A 62 10.83 -40.51 -27.04
CA GLU A 62 9.39 -40.29 -26.93
C GLU A 62 8.94 -39.69 -25.58
N VAL A 63 9.82 -39.71 -24.58
CA VAL A 63 9.58 -39.21 -23.21
C VAL A 63 10.76 -38.40 -22.69
N ASP A 64 11.75 -38.12 -23.53
CA ASP A 64 12.88 -37.25 -23.24
C ASP A 64 12.55 -35.83 -23.73
N GLU A 65 12.61 -34.84 -22.84
CA GLU A 65 12.43 -33.44 -23.25
C GLU A 65 13.70 -32.83 -23.85
N MET A 66 14.86 -33.49 -23.66
CA MET A 66 16.17 -33.11 -24.18
C MET A 66 16.87 -34.25 -24.96
N PRO A 67 16.27 -34.80 -26.05
CA PRO A 67 16.68 -36.08 -26.67
C PRO A 67 18.09 -36.17 -27.27
N ILE A 68 18.86 -35.09 -27.28
CA ILE A 68 20.19 -35.05 -27.90
C ILE A 68 21.28 -34.59 -26.92
N ASP A 69 20.96 -34.43 -25.63
CA ASP A 69 21.91 -34.07 -24.58
C ASP A 69 21.92 -35.11 -23.47
N TYR A 70 22.92 -36.00 -23.53
CA TYR A 70 23.17 -37.06 -22.56
C TYR A 70 23.15 -36.65 -21.07
N ASN A 71 23.29 -35.35 -20.75
CA ASN A 71 23.28 -34.87 -19.37
C ASN A 71 21.92 -34.29 -18.94
N GLU A 72 20.90 -34.27 -19.81
CA GLU A 72 19.60 -33.66 -19.56
C GLU A 72 18.48 -34.58 -20.03
N THR A 73 17.39 -34.64 -19.26
CA THR A 73 16.20 -35.46 -19.62
C THR A 73 14.87 -34.76 -19.39
N LEU A 74 14.91 -33.63 -18.67
CA LEU A 74 13.78 -32.85 -18.24
C LEU A 74 14.04 -31.39 -18.61
N ASP A 75 12.97 -30.70 -18.98
CA ASP A 75 12.88 -29.27 -19.26
C ASP A 75 11.49 -28.86 -18.73
N THR A 76 11.42 -28.57 -17.43
CA THR A 76 10.12 -28.47 -16.72
C THR A 76 9.30 -27.27 -17.20
N ASP A 77 9.95 -26.14 -17.52
CA ASP A 77 9.30 -24.91 -18.00
C ASP A 77 9.24 -24.79 -19.54
N LEU A 78 9.93 -25.70 -20.25
CA LEU A 78 9.97 -25.79 -21.71
C LEU A 78 10.66 -24.59 -22.39
N ASP A 79 11.65 -23.98 -21.74
CA ASP A 79 12.43 -22.87 -22.31
C ASP A 79 13.54 -23.34 -23.27
N GLY A 80 13.86 -24.65 -23.26
CA GLY A 80 14.90 -25.30 -24.05
C GLY A 80 16.24 -25.46 -23.34
N ILE A 81 16.33 -25.16 -22.05
CA ILE A 81 17.46 -25.44 -21.16
C ILE A 81 17.03 -26.58 -20.22
N GLY A 82 17.77 -27.69 -20.24
CA GLY A 82 17.43 -28.83 -19.37
C GLY A 82 17.71 -28.52 -17.89
N ASN A 83 16.92 -29.13 -17.01
CA ASN A 83 16.93 -28.86 -15.57
C ASN A 83 18.30 -28.98 -14.87
N ASN A 84 19.23 -29.82 -15.32
CA ASN A 84 20.55 -29.88 -14.66
C ASN A 84 21.43 -28.66 -14.99
N SER A 85 21.06 -27.89 -16.01
CA SER A 85 21.74 -26.68 -16.49
C SER A 85 20.93 -25.40 -16.28
N ASP A 86 19.61 -25.51 -16.14
CA ASP A 86 18.76 -24.41 -15.72
C ASP A 86 18.99 -24.08 -14.24
N SER A 87 18.64 -22.87 -13.85
CA SER A 87 18.65 -22.39 -12.47
C SER A 87 17.28 -21.96 -11.98
N ASP A 88 16.26 -22.03 -12.83
CA ASP A 88 14.86 -21.66 -12.58
C ASP A 88 13.99 -22.71 -13.29
N ASP A 89 14.04 -23.95 -12.78
CA ASP A 89 13.58 -25.16 -13.47
C ASP A 89 12.08 -25.08 -13.89
N ASP A 90 11.25 -24.36 -13.14
CA ASP A 90 9.82 -24.22 -13.41
C ASP A 90 9.40 -22.85 -14.00
N GLY A 91 10.36 -21.95 -14.18
CA GLY A 91 10.20 -20.65 -14.83
C GLY A 91 9.29 -19.69 -14.07
N ASP A 92 9.16 -19.85 -12.75
CA ASP A 92 8.36 -18.97 -11.90
C ASP A 92 9.07 -17.64 -11.59
N GLY A 93 10.39 -17.57 -11.81
CA GLY A 93 11.23 -16.39 -11.61
C GLY A 93 12.02 -16.38 -10.30
N ILE A 94 11.95 -17.43 -9.49
CA ILE A 94 12.81 -17.70 -8.34
C ILE A 94 13.81 -18.79 -8.74
N ASN A 95 15.11 -18.54 -8.52
CA ASN A 95 16.08 -19.58 -8.81
C ASN A 95 15.95 -20.76 -7.81
N ASP A 96 16.22 -21.99 -8.25
CA ASP A 96 16.12 -23.20 -7.40
C ASP A 96 16.96 -23.11 -6.11
N GLU A 97 18.05 -22.34 -6.12
CA GLU A 97 18.92 -22.15 -4.93
C GLU A 97 18.29 -21.23 -3.85
N ASP A 98 17.35 -20.39 -4.27
CA ASP A 98 16.62 -19.45 -3.42
C ASP A 98 15.35 -20.09 -2.83
N GLU A 99 14.77 -21.05 -3.53
CA GLU A 99 13.61 -21.86 -3.13
C GLU A 99 13.92 -22.87 -2.03
N LYS A 100 13.85 -22.40 -0.79
CA LYS A 100 14.08 -23.23 0.40
C LYS A 100 12.80 -23.81 0.96
N GLU A 101 11.67 -23.19 0.62
CA GLU A 101 10.36 -23.47 1.19
C GLU A 101 9.37 -23.93 0.11
N THR A 102 9.46 -23.36 -1.10
CA THR A 102 8.73 -23.72 -2.33
C THR A 102 9.39 -24.91 -3.05
N ASP A 103 8.72 -25.46 -4.08
CA ASP A 103 9.19 -26.59 -4.88
C ASP A 103 9.74 -26.12 -6.25
N PRO A 104 11.05 -26.23 -6.52
CA PRO A 104 11.67 -25.75 -7.76
C PRO A 104 11.22 -26.38 -9.07
N LEU A 105 10.32 -27.36 -9.01
CA LEU A 105 9.77 -28.02 -10.18
C LEU A 105 8.29 -27.65 -10.38
N GLN A 106 7.80 -26.65 -9.66
CA GLN A 106 6.40 -26.31 -9.59
C GLN A 106 6.21 -24.79 -9.51
N TYR A 107 5.85 -24.22 -10.66
CA TYR A 107 5.55 -22.80 -10.86
C TYR A 107 4.65 -22.12 -9.80
N ASP A 108 3.82 -22.90 -9.11
CA ASP A 108 2.84 -22.49 -8.08
C ASP A 108 2.75 -23.66 -7.08
N THR A 109 3.47 -23.56 -5.96
CA THR A 109 3.69 -24.67 -5.01
C THR A 109 2.40 -25.16 -4.34
N ASP A 110 1.46 -24.27 -4.02
CA ASP A 110 0.23 -24.63 -3.31
C ASP A 110 -1.01 -24.76 -4.22
N GLU A 111 -0.84 -24.52 -5.52
CA GLU A 111 -1.81 -24.67 -6.59
C GLU A 111 -3.03 -23.72 -6.46
N ASP A 112 -2.83 -22.52 -5.93
CA ASP A 112 -3.89 -21.53 -5.76
C ASP A 112 -4.13 -20.64 -7.01
N GLY A 113 -3.16 -20.64 -7.93
CA GLY A 113 -3.17 -19.92 -9.19
C GLY A 113 -2.23 -18.72 -9.29
N PHE A 114 -1.48 -18.38 -8.25
CA PHE A 114 -0.41 -17.39 -8.26
C PHE A 114 0.96 -18.10 -8.26
N SER A 115 1.94 -17.54 -8.99
CA SER A 115 3.29 -18.14 -8.95
C SER A 115 3.96 -17.87 -7.62
N ASP A 116 4.89 -18.72 -7.21
CA ASP A 116 5.57 -18.54 -5.92
C ASP A 116 6.28 -17.18 -5.83
N SER A 117 6.77 -16.65 -6.95
CA SER A 117 7.34 -15.30 -7.06
C SER A 117 6.36 -14.13 -6.91
N GLU A 118 5.07 -14.34 -7.20
CA GLU A 118 4.00 -13.34 -7.13
C GLU A 118 3.11 -13.50 -5.88
N ASP A 119 3.21 -14.64 -5.20
CA ASP A 119 2.44 -15.02 -4.04
C ASP A 119 3.14 -14.62 -2.71
N ALA A 120 2.46 -13.83 -1.88
CA ALA A 120 2.97 -13.46 -0.55
C ALA A 120 2.97 -14.62 0.46
N PHE A 121 2.16 -15.65 0.21
CA PHE A 121 1.96 -16.85 1.03
C PHE A 121 1.98 -18.13 0.18
N SER A 122 3.06 -18.36 -0.57
CA SER A 122 3.28 -19.48 -1.51
C SER A 122 3.16 -20.92 -0.98
N LEU A 123 2.68 -21.11 0.25
CA LEU A 123 2.42 -22.40 0.90
C LEU A 123 1.02 -22.50 1.52
N ASP A 124 0.18 -21.48 1.34
CA ASP A 124 -1.16 -21.37 1.88
C ASP A 124 -2.15 -21.02 0.76
N MET A 125 -2.71 -22.06 0.14
CA MET A 125 -3.63 -21.94 -1.00
C MET A 125 -4.91 -21.11 -0.77
N GLU A 126 -5.10 -20.60 0.44
CA GLU A 126 -6.20 -19.73 0.83
C GLU A 126 -5.80 -18.25 0.94
N GLU A 127 -4.54 -17.88 0.76
CA GLU A 127 -4.00 -16.52 0.85
C GLU A 127 -2.94 -16.27 -0.23
N TRP A 128 -2.98 -15.13 -0.93
CA TRP A 128 -2.00 -14.84 -2.00
C TRP A 128 -1.49 -13.39 -2.03
N ILE A 129 -2.27 -12.43 -1.49
CA ILE A 129 -1.90 -11.01 -1.37
C ILE A 129 -1.80 -10.65 0.11
N ASP A 130 -0.83 -9.79 0.44
CA ASP A 130 -0.64 -9.12 1.73
C ASP A 130 -0.47 -7.62 1.45
N PHE A 131 -1.59 -6.91 1.28
CA PHE A 131 -1.56 -5.56 0.71
C PHE A 131 -0.82 -4.56 1.59
N ASP A 132 -1.01 -4.61 2.91
CA ASP A 132 -0.29 -3.73 3.85
C ASP A 132 1.04 -4.31 4.37
N SER A 133 1.36 -5.55 4.00
CA SER A 133 2.58 -6.28 4.38
C SER A 133 2.70 -6.52 5.89
N ASP A 134 1.60 -6.76 6.60
CA ASP A 134 1.60 -7.07 8.04
C ASP A 134 1.81 -8.57 8.34
N GLY A 135 1.73 -9.42 7.32
CA GLY A 135 1.91 -10.86 7.37
C GLY A 135 0.62 -11.66 7.60
N ILE A 136 -0.55 -11.03 7.47
CA ILE A 136 -1.85 -11.67 7.34
C ILE A 136 -2.31 -11.47 5.89
N GLY A 137 -2.79 -12.53 5.24
CA GLY A 137 -3.28 -12.40 3.87
C GLY A 137 -4.65 -11.76 3.80
N ASP A 138 -4.92 -11.04 2.72
CA ASP A 138 -6.13 -10.24 2.50
C ASP A 138 -7.44 -11.07 2.65
N ASN A 139 -7.43 -12.39 2.42
CA ASN A 139 -8.67 -13.16 2.63
C ASN A 139 -9.00 -13.39 4.12
N ALA A 140 -8.00 -13.28 5.00
CA ALA A 140 -8.12 -13.42 6.45
C ALA A 140 -7.98 -12.10 7.22
N ASP A 141 -7.34 -11.09 6.64
CA ASP A 141 -7.22 -9.77 7.22
C ASP A 141 -8.60 -9.08 7.24
N PRO A 142 -9.02 -8.48 8.36
CA PRO A 142 -10.21 -7.63 8.41
C PRO A 142 -9.99 -6.16 8.03
N ASP A 143 -8.78 -5.74 7.67
CA ASP A 143 -8.35 -4.36 7.34
C ASP A 143 -7.16 -4.38 6.37
N ASP A 144 -7.38 -4.82 5.12
CA ASP A 144 -6.36 -5.12 4.10
C ASP A 144 -5.36 -3.98 3.84
N ASP A 145 -5.81 -2.72 3.91
CA ASP A 145 -4.96 -1.54 3.75
C ASP A 145 -4.50 -0.91 5.06
N ASN A 146 -4.97 -1.39 6.20
CA ASN A 146 -4.61 -0.96 7.54
C ASN A 146 -4.73 0.55 7.74
N ASP A 147 -5.85 1.10 7.28
CA ASP A 147 -6.20 2.49 7.42
C ASP A 147 -7.19 2.74 8.59
N LEU A 148 -7.49 1.68 9.35
CA LEU A 148 -8.40 1.60 10.49
C LEU A 148 -9.89 1.52 10.12
N VAL A 149 -10.22 1.26 8.85
CA VAL A 149 -11.57 0.97 8.37
C VAL A 149 -11.59 -0.41 7.76
N GLY A 150 -12.15 -1.38 8.49
CA GLY A 150 -12.17 -2.76 7.98
C GLY A 150 -13.06 -2.94 6.75
N ASP A 151 -12.77 -3.98 5.97
CA ASP A 151 -13.23 -4.21 4.58
C ASP A 151 -14.76 -4.29 4.44
N GLU A 152 -15.49 -4.69 5.49
CA GLU A 152 -16.97 -4.64 5.46
C GLU A 152 -17.52 -3.20 5.34
N GLU A 153 -16.74 -2.22 5.79
CA GLU A 153 -17.07 -0.79 5.77
C GLU A 153 -16.22 0.00 4.76
N ASP A 154 -15.17 -0.59 4.18
CA ASP A 154 -14.31 0.05 3.18
C ASP A 154 -14.76 -0.23 1.72
N PRO A 155 -15.03 0.80 0.91
CA PRO A 155 -15.32 0.63 -0.51
C PRO A 155 -14.14 0.17 -1.39
N ASP A 156 -12.90 0.44 -0.96
CA ASP A 156 -11.65 0.15 -1.67
C ASP A 156 -10.60 -0.30 -0.63
N ASP A 157 -10.69 -1.57 -0.23
CA ASP A 157 -9.85 -2.27 0.73
C ASP A 157 -8.36 -2.38 0.30
N HIS A 158 -8.03 -1.94 -0.92
CA HIS A 158 -6.67 -1.82 -1.44
C HIS A 158 -6.24 -0.35 -1.63
N ASN A 159 -6.75 0.56 -0.79
CA ASN A 159 -6.41 1.98 -0.84
C ASN A 159 -6.60 2.70 0.51
N LYS A 160 -5.48 3.02 1.16
CA LYS A 160 -5.49 3.78 2.42
C LYS A 160 -6.21 5.12 2.24
N GLY A 161 -7.33 5.28 2.94
CA GLY A 161 -8.14 6.48 2.82
C GLY A 161 -7.47 7.77 3.29
N PRO A 162 -7.96 8.94 2.81
CA PRO A 162 -7.37 10.22 3.17
C PRO A 162 -7.57 10.55 4.66
N ILE A 163 -6.50 10.93 5.33
CA ILE A 163 -6.50 11.33 6.73
C ILE A 163 -6.89 12.81 6.86
N ILE A 164 -7.99 13.05 7.57
CA ILE A 164 -8.50 14.39 7.85
C ILE A 164 -7.78 15.01 9.05
N ASP A 165 -7.05 16.11 8.80
CA ASP A 165 -6.57 17.02 9.82
C ASP A 165 -7.21 18.40 9.63
N ILE A 166 -8.19 18.72 10.49
CA ILE A 166 -8.76 20.07 10.61
C ILE A 166 -8.06 20.76 11.77
N ASP A 167 -7.36 21.87 11.51
CA ASP A 167 -6.72 22.68 12.55
C ASP A 167 -7.77 23.23 13.53
N LYS A 168 -7.97 22.51 14.63
CA LYS A 168 -8.88 22.85 15.72
C LYS A 168 -8.23 23.79 16.74
N ASP A 169 -6.90 23.86 16.76
CA ASP A 169 -6.12 24.58 17.76
C ASP A 169 -6.07 26.09 17.50
N SER A 170 -6.32 26.50 16.25
CA SER A 170 -6.58 27.90 15.90
C SER A 170 -7.89 28.48 16.46
N PHE A 171 -8.71 27.71 17.20
CA PHE A 171 -10.02 28.14 17.71
C PHE A 171 -10.17 28.28 19.24
N PRO A 172 -9.54 29.29 19.88
CA PRO A 172 -9.99 29.71 21.19
C PRO A 172 -11.25 30.58 21.04
N ILE A 173 -12.42 29.95 20.84
CA ILE A 173 -13.77 30.56 20.88
C ILE A 173 -14.11 31.47 19.68
N ALA A 174 -15.12 31.08 18.89
CA ALA A 174 -15.65 31.88 17.79
C ALA A 174 -16.60 32.98 18.27
N PHE A 175 -16.64 34.11 17.57
CA PHE A 175 -17.50 35.25 17.89
C PHE A 175 -18.29 35.76 16.69
N THR A 176 -19.45 36.38 16.95
CA THR A 176 -20.24 37.03 15.90
C THR A 176 -19.49 38.22 15.29
N ASN A 177 -19.70 38.43 13.98
CA ASN A 177 -19.06 39.48 13.17
C ASN A 177 -17.51 39.41 13.18
N GLN A 178 -16.98 38.19 13.18
CA GLN A 178 -15.57 37.91 13.01
C GLN A 178 -15.42 36.82 11.96
N ASP A 179 -14.37 36.92 11.15
CA ASP A 179 -14.02 35.89 10.20
C ASP A 179 -13.48 34.68 10.97
N ILE A 180 -14.09 33.54 10.70
CA ILE A 180 -13.74 32.24 11.23
C ILE A 180 -13.17 31.47 10.05
N MET A 181 -11.91 31.03 10.18
CA MET A 181 -11.21 30.29 9.13
C MET A 181 -11.00 28.86 9.63
N LEU A 182 -11.54 27.90 8.90
CA LEU A 182 -11.25 26.47 9.02
C LEU A 182 -10.24 26.11 7.93
N THR A 183 -9.18 25.39 8.30
CA THR A 183 -8.20 24.86 7.34
C THR A 183 -8.06 23.37 7.54
N ALA A 184 -7.98 22.67 6.42
CA ALA A 184 -7.66 21.25 6.31
C ALA A 184 -6.40 21.05 5.43
N GLU A 185 -5.54 22.07 5.36
CA GLU A 185 -4.30 22.04 4.57
C GLU A 185 -3.31 20.98 5.04
N ASP A 186 -3.40 20.56 6.30
CA ASP A 186 -2.56 19.52 6.88
C ASP A 186 -3.17 18.11 6.69
N SER A 187 -4.34 17.99 6.06
CA SER A 187 -4.89 16.69 5.65
C SER A 187 -4.03 16.09 4.55
N TYR A 188 -3.86 14.77 4.58
CA TYR A 188 -2.96 14.05 3.69
C TYR A 188 -3.51 12.66 3.41
N ASP A 189 -2.84 12.00 2.48
CA ASP A 189 -3.09 10.62 2.07
C ASP A 189 -1.72 9.92 2.13
N GLU A 190 -1.70 8.72 2.70
CA GLU A 190 -0.45 7.98 2.96
C GLU A 190 0.11 7.29 1.72
N ASP A 191 -0.75 6.81 0.83
CA ASP A 191 -0.37 6.07 -0.38
C ASP A 191 -0.71 6.82 -1.68
N GLY A 192 -1.43 7.94 -1.59
CA GLY A 192 -1.83 8.77 -2.71
C GLY A 192 -1.69 10.27 -2.47
N GLN A 193 -2.68 11.02 -2.98
CA GLN A 193 -2.81 12.47 -2.82
C GLN A 193 -4.27 12.84 -2.57
N VAL A 194 -4.49 13.79 -1.66
CA VAL A 194 -5.81 14.43 -1.52
C VAL A 194 -6.17 15.20 -2.79
N GLU A 195 -7.23 14.77 -3.49
CA GLU A 195 -7.68 15.40 -4.75
C GLU A 195 -8.77 16.46 -4.51
N HIS A 196 -9.72 16.18 -3.61
CA HIS A 196 -10.90 17.02 -3.43
C HIS A 196 -11.21 17.32 -1.96
N TYR A 197 -11.64 18.56 -1.71
CA TYR A 197 -12.19 19.01 -0.44
C TYR A 197 -13.63 19.44 -0.67
N THR A 198 -14.53 19.09 0.23
CA THR A 198 -15.93 19.56 0.22
C THR A 198 -16.37 19.93 1.63
N TRP A 199 -16.56 21.22 1.87
CA TRP A 199 -17.15 21.72 3.11
C TRP A 199 -18.67 21.82 2.97
N ILE A 200 -19.41 21.26 3.93
CA ILE A 200 -20.88 21.19 3.94
C ILE A 200 -21.42 21.80 5.23
N ILE A 201 -22.44 22.65 5.12
CA ILE A 201 -23.17 23.23 6.25
C ILE A 201 -24.66 23.18 5.95
N ASP A 202 -25.46 22.73 6.92
CA ASP A 202 -26.92 22.63 6.78
C ASP A 202 -27.36 21.82 5.52
N GLY A 203 -26.50 20.88 5.06
CA GLY A 203 -26.72 20.04 3.88
C GLY A 203 -26.34 20.67 2.53
N GLU A 204 -25.76 21.87 2.52
CA GLU A 204 -25.30 22.55 1.30
C GLU A 204 -23.78 22.66 1.26
N THR A 205 -23.18 22.42 0.08
CA THR A 205 -21.74 22.67 -0.15
C THR A 205 -21.45 24.16 -0.08
N VAL A 206 -20.56 24.56 0.82
CA VAL A 206 -20.15 25.95 1.04
C VAL A 206 -18.76 26.27 0.49
N SER A 207 -17.89 25.28 0.33
CA SER A 207 -16.55 25.46 -0.24
C SER A 207 -16.01 24.14 -0.80
N VAL A 208 -15.12 24.25 -1.78
CA VAL A 208 -14.37 23.12 -2.37
C VAL A 208 -12.85 23.37 -2.36
N GLN A 209 -12.39 24.09 -1.33
CA GLN A 209 -10.99 24.47 -1.16
C GLN A 209 -10.53 23.95 0.21
N PRO A 210 -9.22 23.71 0.41
CA PRO A 210 -8.69 23.25 1.70
C PRO A 210 -8.94 24.25 2.83
N ILE A 211 -9.09 25.54 2.51
CA ILE A 211 -9.45 26.59 3.46
C ILE A 211 -10.88 27.06 3.22
N TYR A 212 -11.66 27.13 4.29
CA TYR A 212 -12.99 27.73 4.31
C TYR A 212 -13.03 28.90 5.32
N THR A 213 -13.55 30.07 4.88
CA THR A 213 -13.70 31.24 5.75
C THR A 213 -15.14 31.74 5.75
N ALA A 214 -15.70 31.99 6.94
CA ALA A 214 -17.06 32.49 7.09
C ALA A 214 -17.23 33.48 8.24
N THR A 215 -18.24 34.35 8.12
CA THR A 215 -18.63 35.31 9.16
C THR A 215 -20.07 35.03 9.60
N TYR A 216 -20.28 34.82 10.89
CA TYR A 216 -21.62 34.57 11.44
C TYR A 216 -22.17 35.79 12.18
N LEU A 217 -23.43 36.14 11.91
CA LEU A 217 -24.11 37.28 12.53
C LEU A 217 -24.80 36.91 13.85
N GLU A 218 -25.26 35.67 13.94
CA GLU A 218 -25.98 35.14 15.10
C GLU A 218 -25.07 34.21 15.91
N SER A 219 -25.27 34.22 17.23
CA SER A 219 -24.62 33.27 18.13
C SER A 219 -25.36 31.94 18.11
N GLY A 220 -24.64 30.84 18.24
CA GLY A 220 -25.21 29.49 18.24
C GLY A 220 -24.15 28.44 18.01
N GLU A 221 -24.60 27.21 17.81
CA GLU A 221 -23.75 26.12 17.35
C GLU A 221 -24.00 25.90 15.86
N LYS A 222 -22.92 25.68 15.11
CA LYS A 222 -22.96 25.33 13.69
C LYS A 222 -22.12 24.10 13.47
N GLU A 223 -22.75 23.06 12.95
CA GLU A 223 -22.06 21.85 12.49
C GLU A 223 -21.53 22.11 11.09
N VAL A 224 -20.23 21.88 10.92
CA VAL A 224 -19.54 21.97 9.64
C VAL A 224 -18.97 20.59 9.37
N ILE A 225 -19.32 20.03 8.22
CA ILE A 225 -18.85 18.73 7.78
C ILE A 225 -17.80 18.96 6.70
N LEU A 226 -16.67 18.28 6.80
CA LEU A 226 -15.66 18.21 5.77
C LEU A 226 -15.63 16.79 5.23
N THR A 227 -15.78 16.65 3.91
CA THR A 227 -15.48 15.42 3.18
C THR A 227 -14.23 15.66 2.35
N ILE A 228 -13.27 14.75 2.44
CA ILE A 228 -12.07 14.73 1.62
C ILE A 228 -12.10 13.47 0.77
N THR A 229 -11.65 13.58 -0.48
CA THR A 229 -11.51 12.48 -1.43
C THR A 229 -10.08 12.45 -1.95
N ASP A 230 -9.47 11.28 -2.00
CA ASP A 230 -8.13 11.08 -2.58
C ASP A 230 -8.15 10.95 -4.11
N ASP A 231 -7.01 10.60 -4.71
CA ASP A 231 -6.84 10.41 -6.15
C ASP A 231 -7.29 9.04 -6.67
N LYS A 232 -7.61 8.09 -5.79
CA LYS A 232 -8.23 6.79 -6.13
C LYS A 232 -9.75 6.81 -6.00
N GLY A 233 -10.31 7.85 -5.37
CA GLY A 233 -11.74 8.13 -5.25
C GLY A 233 -12.35 7.78 -3.90
N GLU A 234 -11.56 7.29 -2.94
CA GLU A 234 -11.95 6.92 -1.59
C GLU A 234 -12.13 8.19 -0.74
N SER A 235 -13.01 8.16 0.27
CA SER A 235 -13.48 9.41 0.89
C SER A 235 -13.77 9.30 2.37
N ARG A 236 -13.07 10.11 3.17
CA ARG A 236 -13.34 10.27 4.60
C ARG A 236 -14.16 11.52 4.89
N THR A 237 -14.93 11.49 5.98
CA THR A 237 -15.76 12.63 6.40
C THR A 237 -15.62 12.89 7.90
N GLU A 238 -15.38 14.14 8.29
CA GLU A 238 -15.34 14.58 9.68
C GLU A 238 -16.30 15.76 9.93
N ALA A 239 -16.99 15.74 11.07
CA ALA A 239 -17.84 16.84 11.53
C ALA A 239 -17.16 17.64 12.65
N VAL A 240 -17.14 18.97 12.52
CA VAL A 240 -16.68 19.90 13.56
C VAL A 240 -17.81 20.84 13.98
N THR A 241 -17.97 21.02 15.29
CA THR A 241 -18.99 21.91 15.85
C THR A 241 -18.40 23.27 16.23
N LEU A 242 -18.71 24.29 15.42
CA LEU A 242 -18.38 25.69 15.71
C LEU A 242 -19.33 26.26 16.77
N ARG A 243 -18.76 26.69 17.90
CA ARG A 243 -19.50 27.40 18.96
C ARG A 243 -19.28 28.92 18.86
N ILE A 244 -20.28 29.63 18.36
CA ILE A 244 -20.23 31.06 18.06
C ILE A 244 -20.90 31.85 19.18
N HIS A 245 -20.16 32.76 19.81
CA HIS A 245 -20.66 33.60 20.89
C HIS A 245 -20.92 35.05 20.46
N SER A 246 -21.95 35.67 21.02
CA SER A 246 -22.16 37.11 20.83
C SER A 246 -21.12 37.90 21.63
N LYS A 247 -20.33 38.76 20.95
CA LYS A 247 -19.40 39.68 21.62
C LYS A 247 -20.10 40.56 22.65
N GLY A 248 -21.30 41.04 22.31
CA GLY A 248 -22.11 41.88 23.20
C GLY A 248 -22.58 41.11 24.45
N PHE A 249 -22.99 39.86 24.29
CA PHE A 249 -23.39 39.01 25.41
C PHE A 249 -22.21 38.68 26.34
N MET A 250 -21.05 38.31 25.77
CA MET A 250 -19.85 38.00 26.56
C MET A 250 -19.34 39.22 27.34
N LEU A 251 -19.34 40.41 26.72
CA LEU A 251 -19.04 41.66 27.41
C LEU A 251 -20.03 41.92 28.56
N PHE A 252 -21.34 41.79 28.31
CA PHE A 252 -22.37 41.96 29.34
C PHE A 252 -22.19 40.98 30.50
N LEU A 253 -21.91 39.71 30.20
CA LEU A 253 -21.66 38.67 31.20
C LEU A 253 -20.43 39.00 32.06
N GLY A 254 -19.33 39.45 31.43
CA GLY A 254 -18.14 39.92 32.14
C GLY A 254 -18.42 41.10 33.07
N PHE A 255 -19.17 42.11 32.60
CA PHE A 255 -19.62 43.23 33.43
C PHE A 255 -20.53 42.78 34.57
N PHE A 256 -21.45 41.85 34.31
CA PHE A 256 -22.37 41.31 35.31
C PHE A 256 -21.62 40.54 36.40
N ILE A 257 -20.67 39.68 36.04
CA ILE A 257 -19.79 38.97 36.98
C ILE A 257 -18.97 39.98 37.79
N LEU A 258 -18.40 41.00 37.15
CA LEU A 258 -17.66 42.06 37.86
C LEU A 258 -18.56 42.80 38.86
N ILE A 259 -19.81 43.11 38.50
CA ILE A 259 -20.79 43.72 39.40
C ILE A 259 -21.10 42.79 40.57
N LEU A 260 -21.29 41.49 40.32
CA LEU A 260 -21.52 40.50 41.38
C LEU A 260 -20.30 40.38 42.31
N LEU A 261 -19.08 40.40 41.78
CA LEU A 261 -17.84 40.39 42.56
C LEU A 261 -17.71 41.67 43.40
N LEU A 262 -17.98 42.83 42.82
CA LEU A 262 -17.99 44.11 43.54
C LEU A 262 -19.07 44.16 44.63
N LEU A 263 -20.26 43.62 44.36
CA LEU A 263 -21.35 43.52 45.33
C LEU A 263 -20.99 42.55 46.46
N ALA A 264 -20.44 41.38 46.14
CA ALA A 264 -19.94 40.42 47.12
C ALA A 264 -18.84 41.04 47.98
N PHE A 265 -17.87 41.73 47.37
CA PHE A 265 -16.82 42.47 48.06
C PHE A 265 -17.39 43.56 48.98
N TYR A 266 -18.37 44.33 48.49
CA TYR A 266 -19.06 45.35 49.29
C TYR A 266 -19.82 44.74 50.48
N ILE A 267 -20.54 43.64 50.28
CA ILE A 267 -21.25 42.92 51.35
C ILE A 267 -20.25 42.42 52.40
N VAL A 268 -19.14 41.80 51.98
CA VAL A 268 -18.06 41.39 52.86
C VAL A 268 -17.52 42.59 53.63
N PHE A 269 -17.19 43.70 52.97
CA PHE A 269 -16.62 44.87 53.64
C PHE A 269 -17.59 45.56 54.63
N LYS A 270 -18.86 45.71 54.25
CA LYS A 270 -19.87 46.40 55.06
C LYS A 270 -20.39 45.58 56.25
N TYR A 271 -20.47 44.25 56.09
CA TYR A 271 -21.07 43.36 57.08
C TYR A 271 -20.05 42.46 57.80
N ASN A 272 -18.76 42.55 57.49
CA ASN A 272 -17.72 41.92 58.29
C ASN A 272 -17.58 42.63 59.65
N PRO A 273 -17.86 41.95 60.78
CA PRO A 273 -17.88 42.56 62.11
C PRO A 273 -16.52 43.13 62.57
N ARG A 274 -15.41 42.78 61.92
CA ARG A 274 -14.08 43.37 62.20
C ARG A 274 -13.90 44.79 61.64
N ALA A 275 -14.71 45.23 60.66
CA ALA A 275 -14.60 46.56 60.06
C ALA A 275 -15.24 47.69 60.89
N LYS A 276 -16.14 47.37 61.85
CA LYS A 276 -16.83 48.35 62.70
C LYS A 276 -16.06 48.78 63.96
N ALA A 277 -14.83 48.33 64.17
CA ALA A 277 -14.07 48.64 65.37
C ALA A 277 -13.02 49.74 65.12
N LYS A 278 -13.44 51.02 65.25
CA LYS A 278 -12.62 52.17 65.74
C LYS A 278 -13.42 53.48 65.71
N GLU A 279 -14.49 53.60 66.51
CA GLU A 279 -14.83 54.92 67.05
C GLU A 279 -13.87 55.19 68.23
N ALA A 280 -12.94 56.13 68.04
CA ALA A 280 -11.99 56.52 69.08
C ALA A 280 -12.71 57.31 70.21
N PRO A 281 -12.48 56.98 71.50
CA PRO A 281 -13.10 57.73 72.59
C PRO A 281 -12.53 59.16 72.69
N LYS A 282 -13.44 60.15 72.74
CA LYS A 282 -13.12 61.57 73.01
C LYS A 282 -12.31 61.69 74.30
N LYS A 283 -11.04 62.10 74.21
CA LYS A 283 -10.16 62.39 75.37
C LYS A 283 -10.76 63.55 76.18
N LYS A 284 -11.24 63.27 77.39
CA LYS A 284 -11.50 64.29 78.42
C LYS A 284 -10.15 64.82 78.93
N ILE A 285 -9.82 66.07 78.61
CA ILE A 285 -8.64 66.76 79.15
C ILE A 285 -8.90 67.06 80.63
N LYS A 286 -8.17 66.38 81.54
CA LYS A 286 -8.14 66.75 82.97
C LYS A 286 -7.14 67.89 83.16
N VAL A 287 -7.63 69.09 83.43
CA VAL A 287 -6.82 70.23 83.88
C VAL A 287 -6.33 69.96 85.30
N LYS A 288 -5.02 69.73 85.48
CA LYS A 288 -4.37 69.71 86.79
C LYS A 288 -4.32 71.15 87.33
N LYS A 289 -5.06 71.41 88.42
CA LYS A 289 -4.86 72.61 89.25
C LYS A 289 -3.50 72.47 89.95
N VAL A 290 -2.58 73.38 89.64
CA VAL A 290 -1.39 73.65 90.45
C VAL A 290 -1.76 74.72 91.50
N LYS A 291 -1.53 74.41 92.78
CA LYS A 291 -1.42 75.36 93.91
C LYS A 291 -0.07 75.04 94.55
N LYS A 292 0.71 75.96 95.12
CA LYS A 292 0.92 77.42 95.03
C LYS A 292 2.13 77.64 95.97
N LEU A 293 3.09 78.47 95.60
CA LEU A 293 3.90 79.30 96.51
C LEU A 293 4.30 80.55 95.74
#